data_AF-A0A4Q9LZY6-F1
#
_entry.id   AF-A0A4Q9LZY6-F1
#
_cell.length_a   1.000
_cell.length_b   1.000
_cell.length_c   1.000
_cell.angle_alpha   90.00
_cell.angle_beta   90.00
_cell.angle_gamma   90.00
#
_symmetry.space_group_name_H-M   'P 1'
#
loop_
_entity.id
_entity.type
_entity.pdbx_description
1 polymer ?
#
loop_
_entity_poly.entity_id
_entity_poly.type
_entity_poly.pdbx_seq_one_letter_code
_entity_poly.pdbx_strand_id
1 'polypeptide(L)'
;MKNNERRELTRFYDLIKRKDYKKIEMSLNTISKINATAISDPKDLDLLKQYTKNKEILKIIMRNDIKFLLCNKRKIHKEMINTVLYLDNAYIKEIKDIIIDNIIIQKYENYVYSMKSNIRKLCELKKAIDWFENSLDSLRLNESDIPPQWNLEGDFVFKFCVLTKQIICNIIFHNNIDNKDYLDGLKYILEFEKKYCNHIFSDNCCENNNNTNNDKNKKIIFKNTGVELVEDNKSSLNDPLDVETDTKITKKDLEDLKKNCKHRKMLSQIFIPYIEIYVKFLFIEARKIEMDQSKKEMKIVCGFIEFFRIIGEIFLEIQYFESEKIYEYFLAEVNSIAIRFIEKIEHKRNFKEAVLILNTFSYVESTSVDLFKKIY
;
A
#
# COMPACT_ATOMS: atom_id res chain seq x y z
N MET A 1 -23.22 43.74 5.59
CA MET A 1 -22.05 43.37 4.76
C MET A 1 -21.18 44.61 4.53
N LYS A 2 -19.85 44.51 4.51
CA LYS A 2 -18.95 45.66 4.26
C LYS A 2 -19.03 46.10 2.78
N ASN A 3 -18.77 47.38 2.49
CA ASN A 3 -18.78 47.89 1.11
C ASN A 3 -17.81 47.15 0.17
N ASN A 4 -16.68 46.66 0.69
CA ASN A 4 -15.72 45.88 -0.09
C ASN A 4 -16.31 44.52 -0.52
N GLU A 5 -17.02 43.84 0.38
CA GLU A 5 -17.66 42.54 0.13
C GLU A 5 -18.78 42.68 -0.93
N ARG A 6 -19.57 43.76 -0.85
CA ARG A 6 -20.59 44.09 -1.87
C ARG A 6 -19.95 44.25 -3.26
N ARG A 7 -18.84 45.00 -3.34
CA ARG A 7 -18.11 45.21 -4.61
C ARG A 7 -17.56 43.92 -5.19
N GLU A 8 -17.02 43.04 -4.36
CA GLU A 8 -16.51 41.73 -4.79
C GLU A 8 -17.62 40.84 -5.35
N LEU A 9 -18.76 40.74 -4.66
CA LEU A 9 -19.91 39.95 -5.14
C LEU A 9 -20.42 40.45 -6.51
N THR A 10 -20.50 41.76 -6.71
CA THR A 10 -20.94 42.33 -8.00
C THR A 10 -19.93 42.07 -9.12
N ARG A 11 -18.62 42.15 -8.83
CA ARG A 11 -17.56 41.96 -9.84
C ARG A 11 -17.31 40.49 -10.18
N PHE A 12 -17.74 39.57 -9.33
CA PHE A 12 -17.46 38.15 -9.47
C PHE A 12 -17.86 37.57 -10.84
N TYR A 13 -19.04 37.95 -11.36
CA TYR A 13 -19.50 37.50 -12.68
C TYR A 13 -18.58 37.96 -13.82
N ASP A 14 -18.11 39.20 -13.78
CA ASP A 14 -17.18 39.74 -14.79
C ASP A 14 -15.83 39.03 -14.76
N LEU A 15 -15.36 38.64 -13.56
CA LEU A 15 -14.15 37.84 -13.40
C LEU A 15 -14.30 36.46 -14.03
N ILE A 16 -15.45 35.79 -13.82
CA ILE A 16 -15.78 34.51 -14.45
C ILE A 16 -15.79 34.64 -15.97
N LYS A 17 -16.46 35.66 -16.52
CA LYS A 17 -16.54 35.89 -17.96
C LYS A 17 -15.16 36.09 -18.61
N ARG A 18 -14.24 36.73 -17.89
CA ARG A 18 -12.84 36.94 -18.33
C ARG A 18 -11.93 35.74 -18.07
N LYS A 19 -12.39 34.71 -17.34
CA LYS A 19 -11.62 33.55 -16.90
C LYS A 19 -10.32 33.90 -16.16
N ASP A 20 -10.34 34.98 -15.38
CA ASP A 20 -9.17 35.42 -14.59
C ASP A 20 -9.11 34.65 -13.26
N TYR A 21 -8.68 33.38 -13.32
CA TYR A 21 -8.71 32.46 -12.16
C TYR A 21 -7.97 32.98 -10.94
N LYS A 22 -6.89 33.76 -11.14
CA LYS A 22 -6.16 34.39 -10.04
C LYS A 22 -7.04 35.38 -9.26
N LYS A 23 -7.78 36.24 -9.98
CA LYS A 23 -8.70 37.18 -9.33
C LYS A 23 -9.95 36.47 -8.79
N ILE A 24 -10.42 35.43 -9.46
CA ILE A 24 -11.54 34.60 -8.98
C ILE A 24 -11.16 33.95 -7.63
N GLU A 25 -9.98 33.35 -7.51
CA GLU A 25 -9.46 32.79 -6.26
C GLU A 25 -9.46 33.82 -5.12
N MET A 26 -8.91 35.01 -5.37
CA MET A 26 -8.88 36.10 -4.38
C MET A 26 -10.30 36.53 -3.95
N SER A 27 -11.23 36.60 -4.90
CA SER A 27 -12.62 36.95 -4.64
C SER A 27 -13.33 35.87 -3.82
N LEU A 28 -13.15 34.58 -4.16
CA LEU A 28 -13.70 33.44 -3.42
C LEU A 28 -13.21 33.41 -1.97
N ASN A 29 -11.90 33.63 -1.73
CA ASN A 29 -11.32 33.69 -0.38
C ASN A 29 -11.85 34.89 0.43
N THR A 30 -12.13 36.01 -0.23
CA THR A 30 -12.75 37.17 0.43
C THR A 30 -14.20 36.87 0.81
N ILE A 31 -14.95 36.26 -0.11
CA ILE A 31 -16.36 35.92 0.07
C ILE A 31 -16.56 34.79 1.10
N SER A 32 -15.65 33.81 1.17
CA SER A 32 -15.73 32.71 2.15
C SER A 32 -15.62 33.18 3.61
N LYS A 33 -15.15 34.41 3.85
CA LYS A 33 -15.06 35.02 5.18
C LYS A 33 -16.34 35.77 5.58
N ILE A 34 -17.30 35.92 4.67
CA ILE A 34 -18.56 36.59 4.95
C ILE A 34 -19.44 35.65 5.80
N ASN A 35 -19.84 36.11 6.97
CA ASN A 35 -20.76 35.35 7.82
C ASN A 35 -22.21 35.51 7.30
N ALA A 36 -22.67 34.55 6.51
CA ALA A 36 -23.98 34.60 5.85
C ALA A 36 -25.16 34.69 6.84
N THR A 37 -25.01 34.21 8.08
CA THR A 37 -26.08 34.24 9.10
C THR A 37 -26.26 35.61 9.76
N ALA A 38 -25.30 36.52 9.58
CA ALA A 38 -25.34 37.87 10.14
C ALA A 38 -25.94 38.92 9.18
N ILE A 39 -26.49 38.50 8.03
CA ILE A 39 -26.98 39.40 6.98
C ILE A 39 -28.52 39.45 7.03
N SER A 40 -29.05 40.63 7.33
CA SER A 40 -30.49 40.91 7.38
C SER A 40 -31.00 41.80 6.24
N ASP A 41 -30.12 42.47 5.51
CA ASP A 41 -30.48 43.37 4.39
C ASP A 41 -30.96 42.55 3.17
N PRO A 42 -32.21 42.74 2.69
CA PRO A 42 -32.74 42.04 1.52
C PRO A 42 -31.89 42.19 0.25
N LYS A 43 -31.21 43.34 0.06
CA LYS A 43 -30.34 43.57 -1.09
C LYS A 43 -29.07 42.71 -1.02
N ASP A 44 -28.50 42.55 0.17
CA ASP A 44 -27.33 41.69 0.39
C ASP A 44 -27.70 40.21 0.20
N LEU A 45 -28.91 39.81 0.59
CA LEU A 45 -29.44 38.46 0.35
C LEU A 45 -29.61 38.16 -1.15
N ASP A 46 -30.07 39.13 -1.95
CA ASP A 46 -30.18 38.96 -3.40
C ASP A 46 -28.81 38.83 -4.07
N LEU A 47 -27.83 39.65 -3.67
CA LEU A 47 -26.45 39.54 -4.12
C LEU A 47 -25.84 38.15 -3.81
N LEU A 48 -26.12 37.60 -2.63
CA LEU A 48 -25.69 36.24 -2.27
C LEU A 48 -26.35 35.17 -3.14
N LYS A 49 -27.66 35.29 -3.44
CA LYS A 49 -28.34 34.37 -4.36
C LYS A 49 -27.73 34.43 -5.76
N GLN A 50 -27.42 35.63 -6.24
CA GLN A 50 -26.75 35.82 -7.53
C GLN A 50 -25.35 35.21 -7.53
N TYR A 51 -24.58 35.39 -6.44
CA TYR A 51 -23.28 34.78 -6.27
C TYR A 51 -23.34 33.24 -6.31
N THR A 52 -24.31 32.62 -5.63
CA THR A 52 -24.50 31.17 -5.67
C THR A 52 -24.75 30.68 -7.10
N LYS A 53 -25.61 31.37 -7.87
CA LYS A 53 -25.82 31.05 -9.30
C LYS A 53 -24.52 31.19 -10.11
N ASN A 54 -23.76 32.26 -9.88
CA ASN A 54 -22.49 32.50 -10.56
C ASN A 54 -21.43 31.44 -10.20
N LYS A 55 -21.43 30.93 -8.96
CA LYS A 55 -20.56 29.84 -8.52
C LYS A 55 -20.83 28.55 -9.30
N GLU A 56 -22.11 28.23 -9.56
CA GLU A 56 -22.47 27.08 -10.41
C GLU A 56 -22.03 27.27 -11.87
N ILE A 57 -22.15 28.48 -12.42
CA ILE A 57 -21.62 28.82 -13.75
C ILE A 57 -20.09 28.64 -13.79
N LEU A 58 -19.38 29.12 -12.77
CA LEU A 58 -17.93 28.95 -12.65
C LEU A 58 -17.53 27.47 -12.64
N LYS A 59 -18.23 26.62 -11.89
CA LYS A 59 -17.98 25.17 -11.89
C LYS A 59 -18.07 24.58 -13.29
N ILE A 60 -19.13 24.90 -14.04
CA ILE A 60 -19.32 24.37 -15.40
C ILE A 60 -18.16 24.82 -16.32
N ILE A 61 -17.80 26.11 -16.26
CA ILE A 61 -16.70 26.66 -17.06
C ILE A 61 -15.37 26.01 -16.69
N MET A 62 -15.04 25.93 -15.40
CA MET A 62 -13.81 25.32 -14.92
C MET A 62 -13.70 23.84 -15.28
N ARG A 63 -14.79 23.08 -15.11
CA ARG A 63 -14.82 21.67 -15.49
C ARG A 63 -14.48 21.48 -16.96
N ASN A 64 -15.06 22.29 -17.83
CA ASN A 64 -14.81 22.23 -19.27
C ASN A 64 -13.38 22.67 -19.63
N ASP A 65 -12.88 23.74 -19.00
CA ASP A 65 -11.53 24.25 -19.24
C ASP A 65 -10.46 23.26 -18.74
N ILE A 66 -10.67 22.63 -17.57
CA ILE A 66 -9.79 21.56 -17.05
C ILE A 66 -9.79 20.37 -18.00
N LYS A 67 -10.97 19.87 -18.42
CA LYS A 67 -11.07 18.78 -19.39
C LYS A 67 -10.36 19.13 -20.69
N PHE A 68 -10.55 20.35 -21.19
CA PHE A 68 -9.90 20.84 -22.40
C PHE A 68 -8.37 20.85 -22.26
N LEU A 69 -7.83 21.33 -21.13
CA LEU A 69 -6.38 21.32 -20.88
C LEU A 69 -5.84 19.89 -20.83
N LEU A 70 -6.52 18.99 -20.10
CA LEU A 70 -6.15 17.58 -20.00
C LEU A 70 -6.16 16.89 -21.36
N CYS A 71 -7.23 17.02 -22.15
CA CYS A 71 -7.33 16.44 -23.48
C CYS A 71 -6.23 16.93 -24.43
N ASN A 72 -5.77 18.18 -24.27
CA ASN A 72 -4.70 18.76 -25.07
C ASN A 72 -3.29 18.55 -24.46
N LYS A 73 -3.15 17.71 -23.43
CA LYS A 73 -1.89 17.43 -22.73
C LYS A 73 -1.21 18.71 -22.21
N ARG A 74 -1.99 19.69 -21.78
CA ARG A 74 -1.52 20.95 -21.19
C ARG A 74 -1.61 20.88 -19.67
N LYS A 75 -0.61 21.47 -19.01
CA LYS A 75 -0.59 21.57 -17.54
C LYS A 75 -1.77 22.41 -17.04
N ILE A 76 -2.39 21.95 -15.95
CA ILE A 76 -3.42 22.73 -15.26
C ILE A 76 -2.74 23.82 -14.45
N HIS A 77 -3.18 25.06 -14.63
CA HIS A 77 -2.63 26.19 -13.89
C HIS A 77 -2.95 26.08 -12.40
N LYS A 78 -1.96 26.41 -11.55
CA LYS A 78 -2.09 26.36 -10.08
C LYS A 78 -3.29 27.17 -9.58
N GLU A 79 -3.55 28.32 -10.18
CA GLU A 79 -4.67 29.19 -9.84
C GLU A 79 -6.03 28.50 -10.06
N MET A 80 -6.13 27.61 -11.06
CA MET A 80 -7.35 26.82 -11.28
C MET A 80 -7.53 25.80 -10.15
N ILE A 81 -6.47 25.08 -9.78
CA ILE A 81 -6.51 24.13 -8.66
C ILE A 81 -6.91 24.83 -7.36
N ASN A 82 -6.27 25.96 -7.04
CA ASN A 82 -6.62 26.74 -5.86
C ASN A 82 -8.08 27.20 -5.90
N THR A 83 -8.55 27.68 -7.05
CA THR A 83 -9.95 28.07 -7.23
C THR A 83 -10.90 26.90 -6.94
N VAL A 84 -10.57 25.68 -7.39
CA VAL A 84 -11.36 24.47 -7.07
C VAL A 84 -11.42 24.20 -5.57
N LEU A 85 -10.31 24.36 -4.86
CA LEU A 85 -10.25 24.15 -3.40
C LEU A 85 -11.15 25.11 -2.60
N TYR A 86 -11.51 26.27 -3.16
CA TYR A 86 -12.46 27.21 -2.55
C TYR A 86 -13.93 26.91 -2.88
N LEU A 87 -14.20 25.91 -3.71
CA LEU A 87 -15.55 25.45 -4.01
C LEU A 87 -15.98 24.38 -2.99
N ASP A 88 -17.12 23.73 -3.20
CA ASP A 88 -17.62 22.69 -2.30
C ASP A 88 -16.91 21.35 -2.48
N ASN A 89 -16.90 20.55 -1.42
CA ASN A 89 -16.24 19.25 -1.35
C ASN A 89 -16.71 18.27 -2.43
N ALA A 90 -17.98 18.32 -2.82
CA ALA A 90 -18.51 17.46 -3.87
C ALA A 90 -17.85 17.78 -5.22
N TYR A 91 -17.74 19.06 -5.56
CA TYR A 91 -17.05 19.49 -6.76
C TYR A 91 -15.52 19.28 -6.71
N ILE A 92 -14.89 19.46 -5.53
CA ILE A 92 -13.47 19.13 -5.34
C ILE A 92 -13.23 17.65 -5.66
N LYS A 93 -14.08 16.76 -5.15
CA LYS A 93 -13.99 15.32 -5.43
C LYS A 93 -14.16 15.04 -6.92
N GLU A 94 -15.18 15.62 -7.56
CA GLU A 94 -15.42 15.44 -8.99
C GLU A 94 -14.20 15.86 -9.85
N ILE A 95 -13.65 17.04 -9.58
CA ILE A 95 -12.49 17.54 -10.33
C ILE A 95 -11.24 16.72 -10.02
N LYS A 96 -11.03 16.33 -8.76
CA LYS A 96 -9.97 15.41 -8.38
C LYS A 96 -10.04 14.14 -9.22
N ASP A 97 -11.21 13.49 -9.26
CA ASP A 97 -11.41 12.25 -10.01
C ASP A 97 -11.13 12.47 -11.51
N ILE A 98 -11.63 13.56 -12.11
CA ILE A 98 -11.36 13.90 -13.52
C ILE A 98 -9.85 14.07 -13.80
N ILE A 99 -9.15 14.83 -12.95
CA ILE A 99 -7.73 15.13 -13.13
C ILE A 99 -6.91 13.86 -12.96
N ILE A 100 -7.13 13.14 -11.87
CA ILE A 100 -6.42 11.91 -11.55
C ILE A 100 -6.64 10.90 -12.67
N ASP A 101 -7.89 10.60 -13.03
CA ASP A 101 -8.20 9.62 -14.08
C ASP A 101 -7.56 9.98 -15.42
N ASN A 102 -7.60 11.24 -15.85
CA ASN A 102 -7.00 11.63 -17.13
C ASN A 102 -5.47 11.53 -17.11
N ILE A 103 -4.82 12.02 -16.05
CA ILE A 103 -3.34 11.95 -15.92
C ILE A 103 -2.89 10.49 -15.89
N ILE A 104 -3.57 9.68 -15.08
CA ILE A 104 -3.40 8.23 -14.98
C ILE A 104 -3.56 7.63 -16.37
N ILE A 105 -4.74 7.73 -16.99
CA ILE A 105 -5.05 7.12 -18.29
C ILE A 105 -4.00 7.49 -19.34
N GLN A 106 -3.61 8.76 -19.48
CA GLN A 106 -2.60 9.16 -20.46
C GLN A 106 -1.24 8.52 -20.24
N LYS A 107 -0.79 8.44 -18.98
CA LYS A 107 0.46 7.77 -18.64
C LYS A 107 0.34 6.26 -18.86
N TYR A 108 -0.81 5.65 -18.55
CA TYR A 108 -1.03 4.22 -18.75
C TYR A 108 -1.23 3.80 -20.20
N GLU A 109 -1.84 4.62 -21.05
CA GLU A 109 -1.92 4.32 -22.48
C GLU A 109 -0.51 4.09 -23.02
N ASN A 110 0.42 5.00 -22.69
CA ASN A 110 1.82 4.83 -23.05
C ASN A 110 2.43 3.54 -22.45
N TYR A 111 2.10 3.18 -21.21
CA TYR A 111 2.53 1.91 -20.61
C TYR A 111 2.01 0.70 -21.37
N VAL A 112 0.70 0.65 -21.64
CA VAL A 112 0.06 -0.49 -22.30
C VAL A 112 0.61 -0.66 -23.71
N TYR A 113 0.78 0.44 -24.46
CA TYR A 113 1.38 0.40 -25.79
C TYR A 113 2.86 -0.02 -25.77
N SER A 114 3.63 0.41 -24.77
CA SER A 114 5.08 0.16 -24.72
C SER A 114 5.50 -1.13 -24.02
N MET A 115 4.70 -1.67 -23.08
CA MET A 115 5.15 -2.75 -22.20
C MET A 115 4.36 -4.04 -22.32
N LYS A 116 3.05 -3.99 -22.61
CA LYS A 116 2.23 -5.22 -22.68
C LYS A 116 2.71 -6.21 -23.75
N SER A 117 3.30 -5.71 -24.83
CA SER A 117 3.88 -6.53 -25.91
C SER A 117 5.32 -6.96 -25.68
N ASN A 118 6.03 -6.28 -24.76
CA ASN A 118 7.49 -6.35 -24.61
C ASN A 118 7.96 -7.14 -23.37
N ILE A 119 7.04 -7.50 -22.48
CA ILE A 119 7.34 -8.31 -21.29
C ILE A 119 6.76 -9.70 -21.51
N ARG A 120 7.63 -10.66 -21.75
CA ARG A 120 7.27 -12.08 -21.97
C ARG A 120 7.79 -12.98 -20.86
N LYS A 121 8.81 -12.53 -20.12
CA LYS A 121 9.45 -13.26 -19.01
C LYS A 121 9.40 -12.46 -17.72
N LEU A 122 9.51 -13.14 -16.58
CA LEU A 122 9.43 -12.51 -15.26
C LEU A 122 10.66 -11.62 -14.98
N CYS A 123 11.85 -12.01 -15.43
CA CYS A 123 13.06 -11.18 -15.34
C CYS A 123 12.92 -9.83 -16.08
N GLU A 124 12.01 -9.73 -17.06
CA GLU A 124 11.76 -8.50 -17.80
C GLU A 124 10.84 -7.53 -17.04
N LEU A 125 10.27 -7.92 -15.90
CA LEU A 125 9.51 -7.03 -15.02
C LEU A 125 10.33 -5.83 -14.56
N LYS A 126 11.67 -5.95 -14.54
CA LYS A 126 12.56 -4.81 -14.32
C LYS A 126 12.26 -3.65 -15.28
N LYS A 127 11.96 -3.94 -16.55
CA LYS A 127 11.62 -2.90 -17.55
C LYS A 127 10.34 -2.16 -17.18
N ALA A 128 9.33 -2.87 -16.63
CA ALA A 128 8.11 -2.25 -16.14
C ALA A 128 8.37 -1.33 -14.94
N ILE A 129 9.22 -1.79 -14.01
CA ILE A 129 9.61 -1.02 -12.84
C ILE A 129 10.43 0.21 -13.25
N ASP A 130 11.43 0.06 -14.10
CA ASP A 130 12.23 1.19 -14.61
C ASP A 130 11.33 2.23 -15.31
N TRP A 131 10.36 1.80 -16.11
CA TRP A 131 9.37 2.69 -16.72
C TRP A 131 8.51 3.38 -15.66
N PHE A 132 8.08 2.66 -14.63
CA PHE A 132 7.30 3.22 -13.54
C PHE A 132 8.07 4.30 -12.80
N GLU A 133 9.34 4.06 -12.44
CA GLU A 133 10.17 5.01 -11.70
C GLU A 133 10.33 6.31 -12.50
N ASN A 134 10.69 6.20 -13.78
CA ASN A 134 10.78 7.35 -14.69
C ASN A 134 9.43 8.09 -14.85
N SER A 135 8.33 7.34 -14.89
CA SER A 135 7.00 7.92 -15.03
C SER A 135 6.52 8.62 -13.76
N LEU A 136 6.85 8.07 -12.59
CA LEU A 136 6.56 8.64 -11.28
C LEU A 136 7.36 9.92 -11.07
N ASP A 137 8.65 9.95 -11.43
CA ASP A 137 9.46 11.17 -11.34
C ASP A 137 8.94 12.25 -12.30
N SER A 138 8.57 11.87 -13.52
CA SER A 138 7.90 12.79 -14.45
C SER A 138 6.55 13.30 -13.90
N LEU A 139 5.78 12.45 -13.21
CA LEU A 139 4.52 12.83 -12.58
C LEU A 139 4.76 13.88 -11.49
N ARG A 140 5.72 13.63 -10.60
CA ARG A 140 6.11 14.55 -9.52
C ARG A 140 6.54 15.92 -10.03
N LEU A 141 7.33 15.95 -11.12
CA LEU A 141 7.80 17.19 -11.72
C LEU A 141 6.69 17.97 -12.43
N ASN A 142 5.88 17.27 -13.24
CA ASN A 142 4.86 17.94 -14.06
C ASN A 142 3.66 18.38 -13.23
N GLU A 143 3.29 17.59 -12.23
CA GLU A 143 2.06 17.75 -11.44
C GLU A 143 2.34 18.29 -10.03
N SER A 144 3.46 19.00 -9.85
CA SER A 144 3.85 19.61 -8.57
C SER A 144 2.83 20.61 -7.99
N ASP A 145 1.93 21.11 -8.83
CA ASP A 145 0.86 22.04 -8.44
C ASP A 145 -0.39 21.32 -7.93
N ILE A 146 -0.47 19.99 -8.07
CA ILE A 146 -1.56 19.19 -7.53
C ILE A 146 -1.37 19.03 -6.02
N PRO A 147 -2.43 19.22 -5.21
CA PRO A 147 -2.27 19.19 -3.76
C PRO A 147 -1.92 17.78 -3.25
N PRO A 148 -0.97 17.63 -2.31
CA PRO A 148 -0.56 16.32 -1.79
C PRO A 148 -1.72 15.50 -1.20
N GLN A 149 -2.71 16.17 -0.60
CA GLN A 149 -3.89 15.50 -0.05
C GLN A 149 -4.76 14.77 -1.10
N TRP A 150 -4.56 15.03 -2.38
CA TRP A 150 -5.24 14.29 -3.44
C TRP A 150 -4.62 12.91 -3.70
N ASN A 151 -3.40 12.64 -3.18
CA ASN A 151 -2.73 11.34 -3.26
C ASN A 151 -2.58 10.79 -4.69
N LEU A 152 -2.26 11.66 -5.65
CA LEU A 152 -2.07 11.27 -7.05
C LEU A 152 -1.01 10.18 -7.22
N GLU A 153 0.09 10.24 -6.46
CA GLU A 153 1.10 9.19 -6.46
C GLU A 153 0.52 7.83 -6.07
N GLY A 154 -0.33 7.80 -5.04
CA GLY A 154 -0.93 6.56 -4.59
C GLY A 154 -1.87 5.92 -5.60
N ASP A 155 -2.69 6.74 -6.26
CA ASP A 155 -3.56 6.26 -7.34
C ASP A 155 -2.72 5.75 -8.53
N PHE A 156 -1.61 6.42 -8.84
CA PHE A 156 -0.66 5.97 -9.87
C PHE A 156 0.03 4.64 -9.51
N VAL A 157 0.48 4.47 -8.26
CA VAL A 157 1.08 3.21 -7.82
C VAL A 157 0.06 2.09 -7.85
N PHE A 158 -1.14 2.32 -7.33
CA PHE A 158 -2.21 1.34 -7.34
C PHE A 158 -2.54 0.85 -8.76
N LYS A 159 -2.73 1.77 -9.70
CA LYS A 159 -3.08 1.40 -11.07
C LYS A 159 -1.93 0.71 -11.80
N PHE A 160 -0.68 1.09 -11.53
CA PHE A 160 0.49 0.34 -12.02
C PHE A 160 0.49 -1.09 -11.49
N CYS A 161 0.30 -1.28 -10.18
CA CYS A 161 0.23 -2.61 -9.58
C CYS A 161 -0.87 -3.46 -10.22
N VAL A 162 -2.05 -2.91 -10.51
CA VAL A 162 -3.15 -3.65 -11.14
C VAL A 162 -2.77 -4.18 -12.52
N LEU A 163 -2.10 -3.36 -13.33
CA LEU A 163 -1.68 -3.75 -14.68
C LEU A 163 -0.52 -4.75 -14.64
N THR A 164 0.47 -4.49 -13.79
CA THR A 164 1.61 -5.40 -13.60
C THR A 164 1.15 -6.75 -13.07
N LYS A 165 0.14 -6.79 -12.19
CA LYS A 165 -0.53 -8.04 -11.77
C LYS A 165 -1.07 -8.82 -12.96
N GLN A 166 -1.77 -8.17 -13.89
CA GLN A 166 -2.29 -8.84 -15.08
C GLN A 166 -1.17 -9.40 -15.97
N ILE A 167 -0.07 -8.65 -16.14
CA ILE A 167 1.10 -9.09 -16.90
C ILE A 167 1.73 -10.33 -16.23
N ILE A 168 1.99 -10.27 -14.92
CA ILE A 168 2.57 -11.38 -14.15
C ILE A 168 1.67 -12.62 -14.24
N CYS A 169 0.36 -12.47 -14.01
CA CYS A 169 -0.57 -13.57 -14.14
C CYS A 169 -0.51 -14.19 -15.55
N ASN A 170 -0.53 -13.39 -16.61
CA ASN A 170 -0.46 -13.92 -17.97
C ASN A 170 0.85 -14.69 -18.23
N ILE A 171 1.98 -14.19 -17.72
CA ILE A 171 3.28 -14.88 -17.87
C ILE A 171 3.25 -16.21 -17.10
N ILE A 172 2.74 -16.21 -15.86
CA ILE A 172 2.67 -17.42 -15.02
C ILE A 172 1.72 -18.47 -15.59
N PHE A 173 0.55 -18.07 -16.09
CA PHE A 173 -0.44 -19.03 -16.60
C PHE A 173 -0.09 -19.61 -17.96
N HIS A 174 0.64 -18.87 -18.81
CA HIS A 174 0.87 -19.29 -20.20
C HIS A 174 2.27 -19.80 -20.50
N ASN A 175 3.26 -19.56 -19.63
CA ASN A 175 4.65 -19.94 -19.89
C ASN A 175 5.15 -20.96 -18.87
N ASN A 176 6.01 -21.87 -19.33
CA ASN A 176 6.86 -22.64 -18.42
C ASN A 176 7.90 -21.68 -17.85
N ILE A 177 7.77 -21.37 -16.56
CA ILE A 177 8.68 -20.47 -15.86
C ILE A 177 9.91 -21.24 -15.40
N ASP A 178 11.08 -20.77 -15.82
CA ASP A 178 12.35 -21.24 -15.29
C ASP A 178 12.57 -20.71 -13.87
N ASN A 179 13.20 -21.52 -13.00
CA ASN A 179 13.45 -21.15 -11.60
C ASN A 179 14.22 -19.83 -11.48
N LYS A 180 15.20 -19.57 -12.36
CA LYS A 180 15.96 -18.32 -12.33
C LYS A 180 15.08 -17.13 -12.71
N ASP A 181 14.26 -17.29 -13.75
CA ASP A 181 13.32 -16.26 -14.20
C ASP A 181 12.32 -15.89 -13.10
N TYR A 182 11.80 -16.91 -12.39
CA TYR A 182 10.95 -16.73 -11.22
C TYR A 182 11.62 -15.93 -10.11
N LEU A 183 12.83 -16.31 -9.71
CA LEU A 183 13.57 -15.68 -8.62
C LEU A 183 13.90 -14.22 -8.94
N ASP A 184 14.36 -13.95 -10.17
CA ASP A 184 14.66 -12.59 -10.62
C ASP A 184 13.39 -11.72 -10.61
N GLY A 185 12.28 -12.23 -11.15
CA GLY A 185 11.01 -11.52 -11.15
C GLY A 185 10.49 -11.22 -9.74
N LEU A 186 10.50 -12.21 -8.85
CA LEU A 186 10.06 -12.04 -7.46
C LEU A 186 10.93 -11.01 -6.74
N LYS A 187 12.25 -11.05 -6.92
CA LYS A 187 13.17 -10.08 -6.33
C LYS A 187 12.81 -8.64 -6.72
N TYR A 188 12.60 -8.38 -8.01
CA TYR A 188 12.22 -7.05 -8.48
C TYR A 188 10.89 -6.58 -7.89
N ILE A 189 9.93 -7.49 -7.74
CA ILE A 189 8.63 -7.18 -7.14
C ILE A 189 8.73 -6.89 -5.65
N LEU A 190 9.51 -7.66 -4.89
CA LEU A 190 9.74 -7.42 -3.48
C LEU A 190 10.43 -6.07 -3.24
N GLU A 191 11.46 -5.76 -4.03
CA GLU A 191 12.16 -4.46 -3.97
C GLU A 191 11.19 -3.31 -4.26
N PHE A 192 10.36 -3.45 -5.30
CA PHE A 192 9.35 -2.47 -5.67
C PHE A 192 8.30 -2.26 -4.56
N GLU A 193 7.70 -3.33 -4.03
CA GLU A 193 6.66 -3.23 -3.00
C GLU A 193 7.22 -2.64 -1.70
N LYS A 194 8.41 -3.08 -1.28
CA LYS A 194 9.10 -2.53 -0.10
C LYS A 194 9.37 -1.03 -0.25
N LYS A 195 9.75 -0.58 -1.46
CA LYS A 195 10.09 0.82 -1.76
C LYS A 195 8.89 1.74 -1.96
N TYR A 196 7.83 1.28 -2.62
CA TYR A 196 6.72 2.17 -3.05
C TYR A 196 5.40 1.88 -2.36
N CYS A 197 5.04 0.60 -2.16
CA CYS A 197 3.73 0.25 -1.63
C CYS A 197 3.62 0.53 -0.12
N ASN A 198 4.70 0.31 0.65
CA ASN A 198 4.72 0.51 2.09
C ASN A 198 4.44 1.95 2.52
N HIS A 199 4.96 2.94 1.78
CA HIS A 199 4.76 4.36 2.10
C HIS A 199 3.41 4.89 1.65
N ILE A 200 2.84 4.28 0.62
CA ILE A 200 1.67 4.80 -0.09
C ILE A 200 0.36 4.24 0.46
N PHE A 201 0.33 2.94 0.76
CA PHE A 201 -0.86 2.32 1.33
C PHE A 201 -0.73 2.35 2.86
N SER A 202 -1.59 3.10 3.54
CA SER A 202 -1.71 3.03 5.00
C SER A 202 -2.20 1.64 5.45
N ASP A 203 -1.92 1.25 6.69
CA ASP A 203 -2.36 -0.04 7.24
C ASP A 203 -3.89 -0.23 7.09
N ASN A 204 -4.65 0.87 7.22
CA ASN A 204 -6.13 0.85 7.17
C ASN A 204 -6.71 1.12 5.77
N CYS A 205 -5.92 1.06 4.70
CA CYS A 205 -6.40 1.36 3.34
C CYS A 205 -7.55 0.44 2.89
N CYS A 206 -7.66 -0.77 3.43
CA CYS A 206 -8.75 -1.71 3.14
C CYS A 206 -9.93 -1.65 4.13
N GLU A 207 -9.81 -0.96 5.27
CA GLU A 207 -10.83 -1.00 6.34
C GLU A 207 -11.98 -0.01 6.12
N ASN A 208 -11.78 1.02 5.29
CA ASN A 208 -12.74 2.11 5.11
C ASN A 208 -13.91 1.82 4.14
N ASN A 209 -13.97 0.65 3.50
CA ASN A 209 -15.03 0.36 2.52
C ASN A 209 -16.36 -0.13 3.12
N ASN A 210 -16.44 -0.38 4.44
CA ASN A 210 -17.68 -0.81 5.09
C ASN A 210 -18.40 0.29 5.89
N ASN A 211 -17.87 1.52 5.95
CA ASN A 211 -18.49 2.63 6.70
C ASN A 211 -18.52 3.95 5.91
N THR A 212 -18.86 3.91 4.61
CA THR A 212 -19.34 5.13 3.92
C THR A 212 -20.79 5.42 4.31
N ASN A 213 -21.01 5.76 5.58
CA ASN A 213 -22.15 6.52 6.09
C ASN A 213 -21.96 6.75 7.60
N ASN A 214 -20.84 7.37 8.00
CA ASN A 214 -20.73 8.20 9.20
C ASN A 214 -19.26 8.56 9.43
N ASP A 215 -18.78 9.62 8.80
CA ASP A 215 -17.65 10.37 9.37
C ASP A 215 -17.90 11.86 9.10
N LYS A 216 -18.93 12.37 9.79
CA LYS A 216 -19.00 13.77 10.16
C LYS A 216 -17.96 13.99 11.27
N ASN A 217 -17.06 14.94 11.04
CA ASN A 217 -16.20 15.59 12.05
C ASN A 217 -15.07 14.75 12.67
N LYS A 218 -13.97 14.55 11.93
CA LYS A 218 -12.64 14.54 12.57
C LYS A 218 -12.06 15.94 12.56
N LYS A 219 -12.40 16.70 13.60
CA LYS A 219 -11.70 17.93 13.97
C LYS A 219 -10.40 17.50 14.66
N ILE A 220 -9.27 17.68 13.98
CA ILE A 220 -7.95 17.48 14.58
C ILE A 220 -7.78 18.57 15.64
N ILE A 221 -7.76 18.20 16.92
CA ILE A 221 -7.35 19.07 18.02
C ILE A 221 -6.13 18.41 18.67
N PHE A 222 -4.99 19.07 18.57
CA PHE A 222 -3.83 18.76 19.42
C PHE A 222 -3.96 19.55 20.71
N LYS A 223 -4.01 18.88 21.87
CA LYS A 223 -3.42 19.38 23.12
C LYS A 223 -2.99 18.24 24.04
N ASN A 224 -1.86 18.52 24.70
CA ASN A 224 -1.14 17.72 25.68
C ASN A 224 -1.98 17.38 26.92
N THR A 225 -1.56 16.31 27.60
CA THR A 225 -1.89 15.85 28.96
C THR A 225 -3.22 15.10 29.16
N GLY A 226 -3.10 13.86 29.68
CA GLY A 226 -4.15 13.15 30.42
C GLY A 226 -4.86 12.03 29.66
N VAL A 227 -4.72 10.81 30.14
CA VAL A 227 -5.45 9.59 29.74
C VAL A 227 -6.88 9.63 30.30
N GLU A 228 -7.87 9.14 29.55
CA GLU A 228 -8.94 8.26 30.07
C GLU A 228 -9.70 7.55 28.93
N LEU A 229 -9.87 6.24 29.07
CA LEU A 229 -10.69 5.34 28.26
C LEU A 229 -12.11 5.31 28.81
N VAL A 230 -13.12 5.21 27.94
CA VAL A 230 -14.46 4.72 28.32
C VAL A 230 -14.85 3.62 27.35
N GLU A 231 -14.85 2.39 27.86
CA GLU A 231 -15.49 1.22 27.26
C GLU A 231 -16.98 1.25 27.58
N ASP A 232 -17.82 0.84 26.62
CA ASP A 232 -19.19 0.39 26.92
C ASP A 232 -19.42 -1.03 26.38
N ASN A 233 -20.05 -1.80 27.25
CA ASN A 233 -20.16 -3.25 27.27
C ASN A 233 -21.60 -3.72 26.90
N LYS A 234 -21.70 -4.99 26.44
CA LYS A 234 -22.87 -5.92 26.50
C LYS A 234 -24.00 -5.73 25.45
N SER A 235 -24.69 -6.75 24.90
CA SER A 235 -24.74 -8.22 25.13
C SER A 235 -25.74 -8.92 24.17
N SER A 236 -25.50 -10.22 23.88
CA SER A 236 -26.45 -11.38 23.84
C SER A 236 -27.63 -11.42 22.82
N LEU A 237 -28.12 -12.54 22.26
CA LEU A 237 -27.86 -14.00 22.25
C LEU A 237 -28.83 -14.66 21.23
N ASN A 238 -28.51 -15.88 20.78
CA ASN A 238 -29.38 -17.01 20.34
C ASN A 238 -29.31 -17.48 18.86
N ASP A 239 -28.62 -18.61 18.70
CA ASP A 239 -28.78 -19.72 17.72
C ASP A 239 -29.98 -20.64 18.14
N PRO A 240 -30.34 -21.79 17.47
CA PRO A 240 -29.67 -22.55 16.39
C PRO A 240 -30.57 -23.13 15.27
N LEU A 241 -29.97 -23.60 14.16
CA LEU A 241 -29.95 -25.03 13.73
C LEU A 241 -29.31 -25.25 12.35
N ASP A 242 -28.65 -26.40 12.24
CA ASP A 242 -27.62 -26.82 11.28
C ASP A 242 -28.10 -27.17 9.87
N VAL A 243 -27.22 -26.97 8.88
CA VAL A 243 -26.81 -28.00 7.89
C VAL A 243 -25.36 -27.69 7.44
N GLU A 244 -24.53 -28.73 7.50
CA GLU A 244 -23.08 -28.77 7.24
C GLU A 244 -22.68 -28.44 5.80
N THR A 245 -21.56 -27.72 5.64
CA THR A 245 -20.50 -27.99 4.66
C THR A 245 -19.24 -27.21 5.07
N ASP A 246 -18.10 -27.88 4.98
CA ASP A 246 -16.82 -27.58 5.62
C ASP A 246 -16.13 -26.26 5.23
N THR A 247 -15.25 -25.83 6.14
CA THR A 247 -14.33 -24.67 6.15
C THR A 247 -14.91 -23.31 6.59
N LYS A 248 -15.31 -23.20 7.86
CA LYS A 248 -15.60 -21.91 8.51
C LYS A 248 -14.32 -21.27 9.05
N ILE A 249 -13.76 -20.35 8.25
CA ILE A 249 -12.81 -19.33 8.70
C ILE A 249 -13.45 -18.57 9.87
N THR A 250 -12.82 -18.53 11.04
CA THR A 250 -13.40 -17.86 12.20
C THR A 250 -13.35 -16.34 12.03
N LYS A 251 -14.27 -15.61 12.69
CA LYS A 251 -14.22 -14.13 12.73
C LYS A 251 -12.88 -13.60 13.27
N LYS A 252 -12.17 -14.41 14.07
CA LYS A 252 -10.85 -14.11 14.61
C LYS A 252 -9.74 -14.27 13.55
N ASP A 253 -9.81 -15.29 12.70
CA ASP A 253 -8.92 -15.46 11.54
C ASP A 253 -9.07 -14.32 10.52
N LEU A 254 -10.29 -13.79 10.38
CA LEU A 254 -10.59 -12.58 9.60
C LEU A 254 -10.14 -11.28 10.28
N GLU A 255 -9.86 -11.28 11.58
CA GLU A 255 -9.37 -10.12 12.33
C GLU A 255 -7.85 -10.07 12.38
N ASP A 256 -7.17 -11.22 12.36
CA ASP A 256 -5.71 -11.27 12.27
C ASP A 256 -5.21 -11.08 10.82
N LEU A 257 -6.02 -11.41 9.80
CA LEU A 257 -5.78 -11.03 8.39
C LEU A 257 -6.07 -9.55 8.08
N LYS A 258 -6.59 -8.75 9.04
CA LYS A 258 -6.98 -7.35 8.83
C LYS A 258 -5.89 -6.32 9.10
N LYS A 259 -4.75 -6.70 9.70
CA LYS A 259 -3.73 -5.70 10.09
C LYS A 259 -2.79 -5.26 8.96
N ASN A 260 -2.84 -5.89 7.79
CA ASN A 260 -2.05 -5.47 6.63
C ASN A 260 -2.93 -5.28 5.40
N CYS A 261 -2.90 -4.07 4.85
CA CYS A 261 -3.60 -3.74 3.61
C CYS A 261 -3.18 -4.71 2.48
N LYS A 262 -4.14 -5.49 1.95
CA LYS A 262 -3.92 -6.44 0.83
C LYS A 262 -3.29 -5.78 -0.40
N HIS A 263 -3.39 -4.46 -0.53
CA HIS A 263 -2.77 -3.70 -1.62
C HIS A 263 -1.25 -3.57 -1.50
N ARG A 264 -0.66 -3.69 -0.29
CA ARG A 264 0.80 -3.57 -0.10
C ARG A 264 1.60 -4.69 -0.75
N LYS A 265 1.04 -5.90 -0.68
CA LYS A 265 1.68 -7.15 -1.14
C LYS A 265 0.97 -7.75 -2.36
N MET A 266 0.28 -6.90 -3.13
CA MET A 266 -0.64 -7.34 -4.18
C MET A 266 0.05 -8.11 -5.31
N LEU A 267 1.31 -7.79 -5.60
CA LEU A 267 2.08 -8.39 -6.68
C LEU A 267 2.80 -9.65 -6.19
N SER A 268 3.43 -9.60 -5.02
CA SER A 268 4.14 -10.76 -4.44
C SER A 268 3.20 -11.92 -4.13
N GLN A 269 1.94 -11.65 -3.79
CA GLN A 269 0.92 -12.70 -3.61
C GLN A 269 0.71 -13.59 -4.84
N ILE A 270 0.98 -13.09 -6.05
CA ILE A 270 0.81 -13.86 -7.29
C ILE A 270 1.87 -14.97 -7.40
N PHE A 271 3.01 -14.81 -6.72
CA PHE A 271 4.12 -15.76 -6.74
C PHE A 271 3.96 -16.90 -5.72
N ILE A 272 3.01 -16.80 -4.78
CA ILE A 272 2.78 -17.78 -3.69
C ILE A 272 2.61 -19.21 -4.20
N PRO A 273 1.88 -19.50 -5.31
CA PRO A 273 1.72 -20.87 -5.79
C PRO A 273 3.04 -21.61 -6.06
N TYR A 274 4.11 -20.88 -6.42
CA TYR A 274 5.44 -21.44 -6.75
C TYR A 274 6.52 -21.03 -5.74
N ILE A 275 6.12 -20.58 -4.55
CA ILE A 275 7.03 -20.03 -3.54
C ILE A 275 8.06 -21.03 -3.02
N GLU A 276 7.80 -22.33 -3.17
CA GLU A 276 8.78 -23.36 -2.81
C GLU A 276 10.12 -23.16 -3.53
N ILE A 277 10.12 -22.59 -4.74
CA ILE A 277 11.34 -22.28 -5.51
C ILE A 277 12.16 -21.23 -4.75
N TYR A 278 11.49 -20.17 -4.26
CA TYR A 278 12.12 -19.11 -3.49
C TYR A 278 12.63 -19.62 -2.15
N VAL A 279 11.80 -20.37 -1.41
CA VAL A 279 12.21 -20.95 -0.13
C VAL A 279 13.43 -21.84 -0.33
N LYS A 280 13.41 -22.79 -1.29
CA LYS A 280 14.56 -23.65 -1.57
C LYS A 280 15.82 -22.87 -1.94
N PHE A 281 15.67 -21.76 -2.65
CA PHE A 281 16.78 -20.87 -3.00
C PHE A 281 17.40 -20.20 -1.76
N LEU A 282 16.58 -19.69 -0.84
CA LEU A 282 17.07 -19.08 0.40
C LEU A 282 17.92 -20.05 1.25
N PHE A 283 17.59 -21.34 1.23
CA PHE A 283 18.31 -22.36 2.00
C PHE A 283 19.62 -22.88 1.34
N ILE A 284 20.04 -22.35 0.19
CA ILE A 284 21.27 -22.81 -0.49
C ILE A 284 22.49 -22.69 0.43
N GLU A 285 22.65 -21.58 1.14
CA GLU A 285 23.79 -21.38 2.06
C GLU A 285 23.70 -22.28 3.30
N ALA A 286 22.52 -22.41 3.91
CA ALA A 286 22.30 -23.34 5.02
C ALA A 286 22.64 -24.79 4.65
N ARG A 287 22.41 -25.20 3.39
CA ARG A 287 22.74 -26.55 2.92
C ARG A 287 24.24 -26.79 2.77
N LYS A 288 25.05 -25.75 2.59
CA LYS A 288 26.52 -25.83 2.44
C LYS A 288 27.28 -25.92 3.76
N ILE A 289 26.63 -25.66 4.89
CA ILE A 289 27.28 -25.76 6.20
C ILE A 289 27.83 -27.18 6.40
N GLU A 290 29.11 -27.25 6.72
CA GLU A 290 29.80 -28.49 7.05
C GLU A 290 29.72 -28.77 8.56
N MET A 291 29.34 -30.00 8.92
CA MET A 291 29.26 -30.43 10.30
C MET A 291 30.61 -30.94 10.77
N ASP A 292 31.32 -30.10 11.52
CA ASP A 292 32.59 -30.45 12.16
C ASP A 292 32.43 -30.40 13.69
N GLN A 293 32.32 -31.57 14.33
CA GLN A 293 32.17 -31.69 15.78
C GLN A 293 33.38 -31.18 16.57
N SER A 294 34.54 -31.03 15.94
CA SER A 294 35.73 -30.50 16.61
C SER A 294 35.62 -29.00 16.85
N LYS A 295 34.85 -28.30 16.01
CA LYS A 295 34.56 -26.87 16.14
C LYS A 295 33.38 -26.68 17.07
N LYS A 296 33.64 -26.04 18.20
CA LYS A 296 32.64 -25.76 19.23
C LYS A 296 32.74 -24.33 19.74
N GLU A 297 31.58 -23.78 20.04
CA GLU A 297 31.41 -22.46 20.62
C GLU A 297 30.35 -22.58 21.72
N MET A 298 30.59 -21.98 22.89
CA MET A 298 29.68 -22.08 24.05
C MET A 298 29.30 -23.53 24.45
N LYS A 299 30.20 -24.50 24.19
CA LYS A 299 29.95 -25.94 24.37
C LYS A 299 28.79 -26.48 23.52
N ILE A 300 28.63 -25.93 22.32
CA ILE A 300 27.70 -26.34 21.26
C ILE A 300 28.53 -26.52 19.98
N VAL A 301 28.16 -27.48 19.13
CA VAL A 301 28.82 -27.66 17.82
C VAL A 301 28.53 -26.45 16.91
N CYS A 302 29.58 -25.80 16.40
CA CYS A 302 29.46 -24.52 15.66
C CYS A 302 28.51 -24.59 14.46
N GLY A 303 28.44 -25.72 13.77
CA GLY A 303 27.55 -25.89 12.60
C GLY A 303 26.07 -25.65 12.92
N PHE A 304 25.60 -25.99 14.13
CA PHE A 304 24.22 -25.70 14.54
C PHE A 304 23.99 -24.22 14.85
N ILE A 305 24.99 -23.53 15.41
CA ILE A 305 24.90 -22.08 15.68
C ILE A 305 24.82 -21.32 14.36
N GLU A 306 25.72 -21.65 13.42
CA GLU A 306 25.72 -21.05 12.08
C GLU A 306 24.41 -21.31 11.34
N PHE A 307 23.89 -22.53 11.44
CA PHE A 307 22.59 -22.90 10.89
C PHE A 307 21.49 -22.00 11.41
N PHE A 308 21.28 -21.92 12.73
CA PHE A 308 20.18 -21.13 13.29
C PHE A 308 20.34 -19.62 13.04
N ARG A 309 21.58 -19.13 12.90
CA ARG A 309 21.82 -17.75 12.44
C ARG A 309 21.26 -17.53 11.03
N ILE A 310 21.58 -18.40 10.08
CA ILE A 310 21.04 -18.32 8.70
C ILE A 310 19.52 -18.49 8.71
N ILE A 311 18.98 -19.41 9.52
CA ILE A 311 17.53 -19.59 9.65
C ILE A 311 16.84 -18.31 10.13
N GLY A 312 17.45 -17.57 11.07
CA GLY A 312 16.93 -16.28 11.52
C GLY A 312 16.83 -15.24 10.39
N GLU A 313 17.85 -15.17 9.53
CA GLU A 313 17.85 -14.26 8.36
C GLU A 313 16.79 -14.66 7.33
N ILE A 314 16.70 -15.96 7.01
CA ILE A 314 15.68 -16.50 6.10
C ILE A 314 14.27 -16.23 6.63
N PHE A 315 14.05 -16.41 7.95
CA PHE A 315 12.77 -16.16 8.58
C PHE A 315 12.30 -14.73 8.38
N LEU A 316 13.17 -13.74 8.52
CA LEU A 316 12.83 -12.32 8.30
C LEU A 316 12.37 -12.05 6.86
N GLU A 317 12.99 -12.70 5.87
CA GLU A 317 12.55 -12.57 4.47
C GLU A 317 11.22 -13.26 4.20
N ILE A 318 10.98 -14.43 4.81
CA ILE A 318 9.74 -15.18 4.64
C ILE A 318 8.57 -14.53 5.38
N GLN A 319 8.84 -13.90 6.53
CA GLN A 319 7.85 -13.17 7.31
C GLN A 319 7.18 -12.07 6.50
N TYR A 320 7.86 -11.52 5.48
CA TYR A 320 7.27 -10.55 4.56
C TYR A 320 5.95 -11.05 3.94
N PHE A 321 5.80 -12.33 3.65
CA PHE A 321 4.64 -12.82 2.92
C PHE A 321 3.41 -13.10 3.78
N GLU A 322 3.58 -13.32 5.10
CA GLU A 322 2.49 -13.59 6.05
C GLU A 322 1.54 -14.70 5.57
N SER A 323 2.09 -15.79 5.03
CA SER A 323 1.32 -16.91 4.51
C SER A 323 1.74 -18.20 5.21
N GLU A 324 0.75 -18.87 5.80
CA GLU A 324 0.91 -20.17 6.47
C GLU A 324 1.61 -21.19 5.58
N LYS A 325 1.18 -21.32 4.32
CA LYS A 325 1.79 -22.22 3.34
C LYS A 325 3.30 -21.98 3.17
N ILE A 326 3.76 -20.74 3.27
CA ILE A 326 5.18 -20.42 3.12
C ILE A 326 5.93 -20.81 4.41
N TYR A 327 5.33 -20.59 5.57
CA TYR A 327 5.88 -21.06 6.84
C TYR A 327 5.98 -22.58 6.89
N GLU A 328 5.02 -23.32 6.31
CA GLU A 328 5.11 -24.79 6.18
C GLU A 328 6.31 -25.21 5.34
N TYR A 329 6.51 -24.62 4.15
CA TYR A 329 7.68 -24.91 3.32
C TYR A 329 8.99 -24.54 4.02
N PHE A 330 9.02 -23.41 4.72
CA PHE A 330 10.16 -22.99 5.52
C PHE A 330 10.49 -24.02 6.60
N LEU A 331 9.51 -24.43 7.41
CA LEU A 331 9.69 -25.41 8.48
C LEU A 331 10.10 -26.78 7.95
N ALA A 332 9.58 -27.19 6.80
CA ALA A 332 9.98 -28.43 6.15
C ALA A 332 11.48 -28.43 5.77
N GLU A 333 11.99 -27.32 5.23
CA GLU A 333 13.41 -27.16 4.90
C GLU A 333 14.30 -27.08 6.16
N VAL A 334 13.87 -26.33 7.19
CA VAL A 334 14.56 -26.29 8.49
C VAL A 334 14.69 -27.71 9.06
N ASN A 335 13.58 -28.46 9.10
CA ASN A 335 13.56 -29.81 9.64
C ASN A 335 14.43 -30.76 8.83
N SER A 336 14.35 -30.73 7.50
CA SER A 336 15.15 -31.58 6.62
C SER A 336 16.66 -31.38 6.84
N ILE A 337 17.11 -30.13 6.96
CA ILE A 337 18.53 -29.82 7.18
C ILE A 337 18.97 -30.17 8.61
N ALA A 338 18.12 -29.89 9.61
CA ALA A 338 18.40 -30.23 11.00
C ALA A 338 18.57 -31.75 11.18
N ILE A 339 17.67 -32.57 10.61
CA ILE A 339 17.78 -34.04 10.62
C ILE A 339 19.11 -34.47 10.01
N ARG A 340 19.46 -33.95 8.82
CA ARG A 340 20.72 -34.25 8.15
C ARG A 340 21.95 -33.89 8.99
N PHE A 341 21.88 -32.82 9.80
CA PHE A 341 22.96 -32.45 10.71
C PHE A 341 23.04 -33.38 11.91
N ILE A 342 21.90 -33.78 12.47
CA ILE A 342 21.82 -34.75 13.56
C ILE A 342 22.38 -36.11 13.11
N GLU A 343 22.05 -36.57 11.91
CA GLU A 343 22.56 -37.82 11.33
C GLU A 343 24.09 -37.83 11.15
N LYS A 344 24.71 -36.66 11.00
CA LYS A 344 26.17 -36.51 10.89
C LYS A 344 26.89 -36.49 12.25
N ILE A 345 26.15 -36.52 13.36
CA ILE A 345 26.76 -36.54 14.69
C ILE A 345 27.30 -37.94 14.96
N GLU A 346 28.62 -38.06 15.05
CA GLU A 346 29.28 -39.29 15.50
C GLU A 346 29.06 -39.52 17.01
N HIS A 347 28.70 -40.76 17.35
CA HIS A 347 28.63 -41.20 18.75
C HIS A 347 30.02 -41.63 19.23
N LYS A 348 30.65 -40.79 20.04
CA LYS A 348 31.93 -41.12 20.67
C LYS A 348 31.71 -41.58 22.12
N ARG A 349 32.50 -42.57 22.56
CA ARG A 349 32.41 -43.16 23.92
C ARG A 349 32.99 -42.24 25.01
N ASN A 350 33.38 -41.01 24.68
CA ASN A 350 33.96 -40.05 25.62
C ASN A 350 32.86 -39.24 26.31
N PHE A 351 32.87 -39.24 27.64
CA PHE A 351 31.92 -38.48 28.46
C PHE A 351 31.87 -36.98 28.10
N LYS A 352 33.01 -36.34 27.84
CA LYS A 352 33.06 -34.90 27.48
C LYS A 352 32.36 -34.62 26.14
N GLU A 353 32.49 -35.52 25.18
CA GLU A 353 31.84 -35.39 23.87
C GLU A 353 30.35 -35.70 23.98
N ALA A 354 29.95 -36.67 24.81
CA ALA A 354 28.54 -36.92 25.10
C ALA A 354 27.84 -35.68 25.71
N VAL A 355 28.49 -35.00 26.66
CA VAL A 355 27.97 -33.74 27.25
C VAL A 355 27.85 -32.63 26.20
N LEU A 356 28.84 -32.51 25.29
CA LEU A 356 28.79 -31.54 24.18
C LEU A 356 27.61 -31.80 23.25
N ILE A 357 27.35 -33.07 22.91
CA ILE A 357 26.23 -33.47 22.06
C ILE A 357 24.90 -33.16 22.75
N LEU A 358 24.75 -33.50 24.04
CA LEU A 358 23.55 -33.21 24.81
C LEU A 358 23.26 -31.70 24.90
N ASN A 359 24.28 -30.88 25.16
CA ASN A 359 24.14 -29.42 25.14
C ASN A 359 23.71 -28.90 23.77
N THR A 360 24.27 -29.48 22.69
CA THR A 360 23.92 -29.12 21.32
C THR A 360 22.46 -29.46 21.03
N PHE A 361 21.98 -30.64 21.42
CA PHE A 361 20.57 -31.00 21.27
C PHE A 361 19.63 -30.12 22.10
N SER A 362 19.99 -29.81 23.34
CA SER A 362 19.23 -28.87 24.17
C SER A 362 19.15 -27.47 23.51
N TYR A 363 20.24 -27.00 22.92
CA TYR A 363 20.25 -25.75 22.15
C TYR A 363 19.35 -25.82 20.92
N VAL A 364 19.43 -26.90 20.13
CA VAL A 364 18.58 -27.10 18.94
C VAL A 364 17.10 -27.12 19.33
N GLU A 365 16.74 -27.85 20.39
CA GLU A 365 15.38 -27.93 20.90
C GLU A 365 14.87 -26.55 21.33
N SER A 366 15.59 -25.86 22.22
CA SER A 366 15.20 -24.55 22.72
C SER A 366 15.04 -23.53 21.59
N THR A 367 16.00 -23.49 20.66
CA THR A 367 15.98 -22.53 19.55
C THR A 367 14.86 -22.84 18.56
N SER A 368 14.57 -24.12 18.32
CA SER A 368 13.44 -24.54 17.48
C SER A 368 12.12 -24.15 18.13
N VAL A 369 11.94 -24.38 19.43
CA VAL A 369 10.75 -23.96 20.18
C VAL A 369 10.52 -22.45 20.07
N ASP A 370 11.59 -21.65 20.21
CA ASP A 370 11.49 -20.20 20.07
C ASP A 370 11.17 -19.75 18.64
N LEU A 371 11.64 -20.48 17.62
CA LEU A 371 11.25 -20.26 16.23
C LEU A 371 9.77 -20.58 16.01
N PHE A 372 9.27 -21.70 16.53
CA PHE A 372 7.85 -22.08 16.41
C PHE A 372 6.93 -21.04 17.06
N LYS A 373 7.27 -20.53 18.25
CA LYS A 373 6.52 -19.46 18.94
C LYS A 373 6.49 -18.12 18.18
N LYS A 374 7.36 -17.92 17.20
CA LYS A 374 7.34 -16.72 16.35
C LYS A 374 6.47 -16.91 15.10
N ILE A 375 6.22 -18.16 14.71
CA ILE A 375 5.40 -18.51 13.55
C ILE A 375 3.93 -18.65 13.94
N TYR A 376 3.68 -19.31 15.09
CA TYR A 376 2.37 -19.53 15.70
C TYR A 376 2.23 -18.71 16.97
#